data_AF-A0A3N4HJA5-F1
#
_entry.id   AF-A0A3N4HJA5-F1
#
_cell.length_a   1.000
_cell.length_b   1.000
_cell.length_c   1.000
_cell.angle_alpha   90.00
_cell.angle_beta   90.00
_cell.angle_gamma   90.00
#
_symmetry.space_group_name_H-M   'P 1'
#
loop_
_entity.id
_entity.type
_entity.pdbx_description
1 polymer ?
#
loop_
_entity_poly.entity_id
_entity_poly.type
_entity_poly.pdbx_seq_one_letter_code
_entity_poly.pdbx_strand_id
1 'polypeptide(L)'
;MKKLNGSAKILIFMLIACFCLGSCGTEEPVDEQLFACGTSNALSELPWLKEQFELIKNTPFSGIILYQYNSREVIEVQNSLMSSTNQSQYFCDGTKLDFDDPSVYQDFLANRVEVKILYGVNFLGK
;
A
#
# COMPACT_ATOMS: atom_id res chain seq x y z
N MET A 1 -41.23 -41.33 -42.20
CA MET A 1 -40.29 -40.70 -43.18
C MET A 1 -40.19 -39.20 -42.87
N LYS A 2 -38.97 -38.65 -43.02
CA LYS A 2 -38.47 -37.23 -42.95
C LYS A 2 -39.53 -36.13 -43.22
N LYS A 3 -39.49 -34.86 -42.76
CA LYS A 3 -38.45 -33.93 -42.27
C LYS A 3 -39.11 -32.57 -41.87
N LEU A 4 -38.31 -31.65 -41.29
CA LEU A 4 -38.39 -30.15 -41.30
C LEU A 4 -39.42 -29.53 -40.31
N ASN A 5 -39.15 -28.52 -39.47
CA ASN A 5 -38.30 -27.31 -39.52
C ASN A 5 -38.07 -26.81 -38.06
N GLY A 6 -37.00 -26.14 -37.64
CA GLY A 6 -36.02 -25.38 -38.40
C GLY A 6 -36.12 -23.85 -38.21
N SER A 7 -36.68 -23.30 -37.12
CA SER A 7 -36.68 -21.83 -36.90
C SER A 7 -37.28 -21.39 -35.55
N ALA A 8 -36.66 -21.76 -34.42
CA ALA A 8 -37.12 -21.28 -33.10
C ALA A 8 -36.00 -20.87 -32.13
N LYS A 9 -34.74 -20.97 -32.55
CA LYS A 9 -33.59 -20.72 -31.64
C LYS A 9 -32.94 -19.35 -31.81
N ILE A 10 -33.34 -18.56 -32.80
CA ILE A 10 -32.65 -17.31 -33.14
C ILE A 10 -33.31 -16.09 -32.45
N LEU A 11 -34.58 -16.19 -32.02
CA LEU A 11 -35.30 -15.03 -31.46
C LEU A 11 -35.15 -14.84 -29.94
N ILE A 12 -34.47 -15.74 -29.23
CA ILE A 12 -34.30 -15.66 -27.77
C ILE A 12 -32.98 -14.97 -27.37
N PHE A 13 -32.01 -14.88 -28.28
CA PHE A 13 -30.71 -14.26 -27.99
C PHE A 13 -30.72 -12.71 -28.01
N MET A 14 -31.81 -12.08 -28.46
CA MET A 14 -31.89 -10.62 -28.62
C MET A 14 -32.60 -9.88 -27.49
N LEU A 15 -33.01 -10.58 -26.42
CA LEU A 15 -33.69 -9.97 -25.25
C LEU A 15 -32.78 -9.84 -24.01
N ILE A 16 -31.55 -10.37 -24.04
CA ILE A 16 -30.57 -10.32 -22.93
C ILE A 16 -29.47 -9.27 -23.23
N ALA A 17 -29.80 -8.23 -23.98
CA ALA A 17 -28.87 -7.14 -24.31
C ALA A 17 -29.35 -5.79 -23.75
N CYS A 18 -30.41 -5.78 -22.93
CA CYS A 18 -31.01 -4.57 -22.41
C CYS A 18 -30.77 -4.44 -20.90
N PHE A 19 -29.99 -3.42 -20.57
CA PHE A 19 -30.01 -2.71 -19.29
C PHE A 19 -29.32 -3.38 -18.10
N CYS A 20 -28.04 -3.72 -18.26
CA CYS A 20 -27.07 -3.41 -17.19
C CYS A 20 -26.77 -1.91 -17.25
N LEU A 21 -27.74 -1.07 -16.82
CA LEU A 21 -27.39 0.28 -16.39
C LEU A 21 -26.57 0.10 -15.12
N GLY A 22 -25.26 0.20 -15.29
CA GLY A 22 -24.31 0.29 -14.20
C GLY A 22 -24.81 1.36 -13.25
N SER A 23 -25.18 0.92 -12.06
CA SER A 23 -25.29 1.79 -10.90
C SER A 23 -23.89 2.37 -10.73
N CYS A 24 -23.70 3.60 -11.22
CA CYS A 24 -22.55 4.41 -10.90
C CYS A 24 -22.73 4.75 -9.42
N GLY A 25 -22.37 3.81 -8.56
CA GLY A 25 -22.05 4.11 -7.18
C GLY A 25 -20.88 5.05 -7.28
N THR A 26 -21.14 6.33 -7.09
CA THR A 26 -20.10 7.25 -6.66
C THR A 26 -19.67 6.71 -5.30
N GLU A 27 -18.66 5.85 -5.31
CA GLU A 27 -17.90 5.55 -4.12
C GLU A 27 -17.34 6.90 -3.71
N GLU A 28 -17.99 7.55 -2.74
CA GLU A 28 -17.36 8.64 -2.00
C GLU A 28 -15.97 8.12 -1.60
N PRO A 29 -14.90 8.91 -1.74
CA PRO A 29 -13.60 8.48 -1.29
C PRO A 29 -13.76 8.18 0.19
N VAL A 30 -13.81 6.89 0.52
CA VAL A 30 -13.65 6.43 1.88
C VAL A 30 -12.32 7.02 2.26
N ASP A 31 -12.35 8.02 3.13
CA ASP A 31 -11.18 8.48 3.86
C ASP A 31 -10.80 7.25 4.68
N GLU A 32 -10.08 6.32 4.03
CA GLU A 32 -9.63 5.09 4.63
C GLU A 32 -8.81 5.60 5.81
N GLN A 33 -9.39 5.47 7.00
CA GLN A 33 -8.64 5.52 8.25
C GLN A 33 -7.67 4.35 8.16
N LEU A 34 -6.58 4.61 7.44
CA LEU A 34 -5.58 3.64 7.08
C LEU A 34 -4.78 3.43 8.33
N PHE A 35 -5.17 2.36 9.02
CA PHE A 35 -4.47 1.86 10.18
C PHE A 35 -3.03 1.56 9.80
N ALA A 36 -2.11 1.99 10.63
CA ALA A 36 -0.71 1.61 10.56
C ALA A 36 -0.32 1.08 11.92
N CYS A 37 0.30 -0.09 11.95
CA CYS A 37 0.75 -0.71 13.20
C CYS A 37 -0.36 -0.89 14.24
N GLY A 38 -1.58 -1.20 13.77
CA GLY A 38 -2.76 -1.35 14.62
C GLY A 38 -3.32 -0.05 15.22
N THR A 39 -2.83 1.11 14.80
CA THR A 39 -3.26 2.44 15.28
C THR A 39 -3.88 3.26 14.16
N SER A 40 -4.83 4.15 14.48
CA SER A 40 -5.43 5.04 13.49
C SER A 40 -4.54 6.25 13.19
N ASN A 41 -3.65 6.63 14.13
CA ASN A 41 -2.64 7.67 13.93
C ASN A 41 -1.27 7.29 14.52
N ALA A 42 -0.53 6.44 13.80
CA ALA A 42 0.77 5.94 14.20
C ALA A 42 1.79 7.05 14.55
N LEU A 43 1.78 8.18 13.84
CA LEU A 43 2.71 9.29 14.10
C LEU A 43 2.51 9.93 15.48
N SER A 44 1.30 9.86 16.03
CA SER A 44 0.98 10.42 17.34
C SER A 44 0.93 9.37 18.46
N GLU A 45 0.59 8.12 18.11
CA GLU A 45 0.33 7.02 19.04
C GLU A 45 1.54 6.14 19.31
N LEU A 46 2.49 6.03 18.37
CA LEU A 46 3.74 5.30 18.57
C LEU A 46 4.84 6.27 19.06
N PRO A 47 5.31 6.19 20.32
CA PRO A 47 6.25 7.17 20.85
C PRO A 47 7.57 7.24 20.07
N TRP A 48 8.13 6.09 19.71
CA TRP A 48 9.38 6.02 18.95
C TRP A 48 9.24 6.66 17.57
N LEU A 49 8.09 6.49 16.93
CA LEU A 49 7.84 7.03 15.59
C LEU A 49 7.60 8.52 15.64
N LYS A 50 6.90 9.00 16.68
CA LYS A 50 6.72 10.42 16.96
C LYS A 50 8.07 11.13 17.09
N GLU A 51 9.03 10.52 17.79
CA GLU A 51 10.39 11.07 17.91
C GLU A 51 11.07 11.18 16.54
N GLN A 52 10.99 10.14 15.70
CA GLN A 52 11.54 10.18 14.34
C GLN A 52 10.85 11.25 13.48
N PHE A 53 9.52 11.35 13.56
CA PHE A 53 8.73 12.35 12.87
C PHE A 53 9.16 13.77 13.24
N GLU A 54 9.32 14.06 14.53
CA GLU A 54 9.75 15.37 15.00
C GLU A 54 11.14 15.77 14.48
N LEU A 55 12.03 14.79 14.25
CA LEU A 55 13.36 15.04 13.68
C LEU A 55 13.31 15.42 12.19
N ILE A 56 12.34 14.90 11.43
CA ILE A 56 12.31 15.04 9.96
C ILE A 56 11.21 15.96 9.44
N LYS A 57 10.23 16.35 10.25
CA LYS A 57 9.03 17.09 9.79
C LYS A 57 9.30 18.47 9.16
N ASN A 58 10.51 19.00 9.33
CA ASN A 58 10.95 20.26 8.74
C ASN A 58 12.07 20.05 7.71
N THR A 59 12.42 18.80 7.40
CA THR A 59 13.45 18.45 6.43
C THR A 59 12.83 18.26 5.05
N PRO A 60 13.26 19.02 4.03
CA PRO A 60 12.83 18.78 2.65
C PRO A 60 13.18 17.36 2.20
N PHE A 61 12.36 16.78 1.33
CA PHE A 61 12.59 15.42 0.81
C PHE A 61 12.81 14.40 1.92
N SER A 62 11.85 14.35 2.85
CA SER A 62 11.77 13.36 3.91
C SER A 62 10.43 12.63 3.83
N GLY A 63 10.36 11.45 4.44
CA GLY A 63 9.14 10.65 4.44
C GLY A 63 9.12 9.60 5.53
N ILE A 64 7.90 9.18 5.90
CA ILE A 64 7.66 8.00 6.71
C ILE A 64 6.71 7.12 5.92
N ILE A 65 7.16 5.92 5.55
CA ILE A 65 6.45 5.03 4.64
C ILE A 65 6.18 3.72 5.35
N LEU A 66 4.94 3.25 5.25
CA LEU A 66 4.51 1.94 5.68
C LEU A 66 4.64 0.96 4.52
N TYR A 67 5.36 -0.13 4.77
CA TYR A 67 5.50 -1.27 3.87
C TYR A 67 4.92 -2.52 4.52
N GLN A 68 4.47 -3.45 3.68
CA GLN A 68 4.23 -4.84 4.03
C GLN A 68 5.42 -5.67 3.56
N TYR A 69 6.03 -6.44 4.45
CA TYR A 69 7.14 -7.35 4.13
C TYR A 69 7.06 -8.61 5.00
N ASN A 70 7.11 -9.79 4.38
CA ASN A 70 6.98 -11.07 5.08
C ASN A 70 5.79 -11.14 6.05
N SER A 71 4.62 -10.68 5.58
CA SER A 71 3.38 -10.62 6.36
C SER A 71 3.44 -9.75 7.61
N ARG A 72 4.41 -8.83 7.71
CA ARG A 72 4.56 -7.87 8.79
C ARG A 72 4.59 -6.45 8.24
N GLU A 73 4.05 -5.52 9.02
CA GLU A 73 4.20 -4.09 8.78
C GLU A 73 5.61 -3.63 9.17
N VAL A 74 6.23 -2.86 8.27
CA VAL A 74 7.55 -2.27 8.43
C VAL A 74 7.47 -0.79 8.09
N ILE A 75 8.01 0.05 8.96
CA ILE A 75 8.08 1.50 8.75
C ILE A 75 9.48 1.86 8.29
N GLU A 76 9.58 2.57 7.18
CA GLU A 76 10.82 3.18 6.72
C GLU A 76 10.80 4.70 6.97
N VAL A 77 11.83 5.20 7.64
CA VAL A 77 12.06 6.63 7.83
C VAL A 77 13.09 7.09 6.80
N GLN A 78 12.68 7.99 5.91
CA GLN A 78 13.52 8.53 4.85
C GLN A 78 13.85 10.00 5.12
N ASN A 79 15.12 10.36 4.93
CA ASN A 79 15.58 11.74 5.02
C ASN A 79 16.76 11.92 4.06
N SER A 80 16.71 12.94 3.21
CA SER A 80 17.76 13.24 2.23
C SER A 80 19.15 13.50 2.82
N LEU A 81 19.22 13.83 4.12
CA LEU A 81 20.46 14.05 4.85
C LEU A 81 21.03 12.76 5.46
N MET A 82 20.27 11.66 5.47
CA MET A 82 20.73 10.36 5.94
C MET A 82 21.51 9.65 4.84
N SER A 83 22.61 8.98 5.21
CA SER A 83 23.35 8.13 4.29
C SER A 83 22.41 7.09 3.67
N SER A 84 22.58 6.77 2.39
CA SER A 84 21.89 5.64 1.74
C SER A 84 22.22 4.28 2.38
N THR A 85 23.29 4.22 3.17
CA THR A 85 23.66 3.06 3.98
C THR A 85 22.98 3.05 5.35
N ASN A 86 22.34 4.15 5.78
CA ASN A 86 21.59 4.22 7.03
C ASN A 86 20.20 3.61 6.80
N GLN A 87 20.18 2.28 6.80
CA GLN A 87 18.96 1.50 6.90
C GLN A 87 18.16 2.03 8.10
N SER A 88 16.92 2.41 7.83
CA SER A 88 16.03 3.11 8.77
C SER A 88 14.64 2.46 8.72
N GLN A 89 14.65 1.14 8.63
CA GLN A 89 13.49 0.27 8.64
C GLN A 89 13.27 -0.27 10.05
N TYR A 90 12.03 -0.22 10.52
CA TYR A 90 11.64 -0.61 11.86
C TYR A 90 10.35 -1.43 11.82
N PHE A 91 10.22 -2.42 12.70
CA PHE A 91 8.92 -3.00 12.99
C PHE A 91 8.06 -1.99 13.79
N CYS A 92 6.77 -2.26 13.87
CA CYS A 92 5.81 -1.41 14.58
C CYS A 92 6.14 -1.16 16.06
N ASP A 93 6.85 -2.09 16.71
CA ASP A 93 7.32 -1.95 18.09
C ASP A 93 8.58 -1.07 18.24
N GLY A 94 9.12 -0.57 17.13
CA GLY A 94 10.33 0.25 17.08
C GLY A 94 11.62 -0.57 17.00
N THR A 95 11.55 -1.90 16.93
CA THR A 95 12.71 -2.74 16.70
C THR A 95 13.26 -2.48 15.30
N LYS A 96 14.50 -2.01 15.23
CA LYS A 96 15.20 -1.78 13.96
C LYS A 96 15.42 -3.10 13.23
N LEU A 97 15.12 -3.14 11.94
CA LEU A 97 15.49 -4.29 11.10
C LEU A 97 17.00 -4.30 10.92
N ASP A 98 17.58 -5.48 11.13
CA ASP A 98 18.98 -5.75 10.87
C ASP A 98 19.12 -6.21 9.42
N PHE A 99 19.83 -5.40 8.63
CA PHE A 99 20.28 -5.81 7.30
C PHE A 99 21.80 -5.71 7.16
N ASP A 100 22.54 -6.15 8.17
CA ASP A 100 23.98 -6.37 8.10
C ASP A 100 24.35 -7.37 6.99
N ASP A 101 23.48 -8.34 6.71
CA ASP A 101 23.58 -9.19 5.53
C ASP A 101 22.96 -8.46 4.30
N PRO A 102 23.77 -8.13 3.28
CA PRO A 102 23.28 -7.46 2.07
C PRO A 102 22.17 -8.22 1.35
N SER A 103 22.14 -9.55 1.44
CA SER A 103 21.10 -10.37 0.80
C SER A 103 19.72 -10.11 1.40
N VAL A 104 19.64 -9.89 2.72
CA VAL A 104 18.39 -9.59 3.41
C VAL A 104 17.90 -8.20 3.04
N TYR A 105 18.80 -7.22 2.89
CA TYR A 105 18.42 -5.90 2.41
C TYR A 105 17.87 -5.95 0.99
N GLN A 106 18.54 -6.67 0.08
CA GLN A 106 18.05 -6.83 -1.29
C GLN A 106 16.70 -7.55 -1.35
N ASP A 107 16.50 -8.57 -0.50
CA ASP A 107 15.21 -9.25 -0.38
C ASP A 107 14.11 -8.30 0.09
N PHE A 108 14.39 -7.47 1.10
CA PHE A 108 13.46 -6.44 1.54
C PHE A 108 13.09 -5.46 0.41
N LEU A 109 14.09 -4.96 -0.34
CA LEU A 109 13.84 -4.04 -1.45
C LEU A 109 12.96 -4.69 -2.54
N ALA A 110 13.21 -5.98 -2.84
CA ALA A 110 12.51 -6.70 -3.90
C ALA A 110 11.09 -7.13 -3.52
N ASN A 111 10.85 -7.46 -2.26
CA ASN A 111 9.62 -8.10 -1.80
C ASN A 111 8.74 -7.24 -0.90
N ARG A 112 9.19 -6.05 -0.50
CA ARG A 112 8.32 -5.09 0.19
C ARG A 112 7.22 -4.57 -0.75
N VAL A 113 6.05 -4.34 -0.19
CA VAL A 113 4.93 -3.70 -0.88
C VAL A 113 4.62 -2.39 -0.15
N GLU A 114 4.65 -1.26 -0.85
CA GLU A 114 4.23 0.01 -0.27
C GLU A 114 2.74 -0.08 0.07
N VAL A 115 2.41 0.20 1.32
CA VAL A 115 1.02 0.25 1.80
C VAL A 115 0.55 1.70 1.81
N LYS A 116 1.34 2.60 2.42
CA LYS A 116 0.97 4.00 2.59
C LYS A 116 2.16 4.89 2.90
N ILE A 117 2.10 6.14 2.45
CA ILE A 117 2.94 7.23 2.95
C ILE A 117 2.26 7.86 4.18
N LEU A 118 2.84 7.70 5.36
CA LEU A 118 2.34 8.28 6.61
C LEU A 118 2.67 9.77 6.72
N TYR A 119 3.81 10.18 6.16
CA TYR A 119 4.26 11.57 6.11
C TYR A 119 5.19 11.80 4.92
N GLY A 120 5.16 13.00 4.36
CA GLY A 120 6.14 13.47 3.38
C GLY A 120 6.03 12.78 2.02
N VAL A 121 7.17 12.38 1.45
CA VAL A 121 7.24 11.74 0.13
C VAL A 121 8.07 10.46 0.19
N ASN A 122 7.68 9.45 -0.59
CA ASN A 122 8.54 8.29 -0.83
C ASN A 122 9.49 8.61 -1.98
N PHE A 123 10.75 8.95 -1.67
CA PHE A 123 11.74 9.30 -2.70
C PHE A 123 12.78 8.19 -2.93
N LEU A 124 12.83 7.19 -2.06
CA LEU A 124 13.67 5.98 -2.22
C LEU A 124 12.87 4.76 -2.72
N GLY A 125 11.54 4.87 -2.79
CA GLY A 125 10.66 3.86 -3.38
C GLY A 125 10.67 3.95 -4.89
N LYS A 126 11.45 3.06 -5.52
CA LYS A 126 11.33 2.69 -6.93
C LYS A 126 11.50 1.19 -7.05
#